data_AF-A0A5A7RTH1-F1
#
_entry.id   AF-A0A5A7RTH1-F1
#
_cell.length_a   1.000
_cell.length_b   1.000
_cell.length_c   1.000
_cell.angle_alpha   90.00
_cell.angle_beta   90.00
_cell.angle_gamma   90.00
#
_symmetry.space_group_name_H-M   'P 1'
#
loop_
_entity.id
_entity.type
_entity.pdbx_description
1 polymer ?
#
loop_
_entity_poly.entity_id
_entity_poly.type
_entity_poly.pdbx_seq_one_letter_code
_entity_poly.pdbx_strand_id
1 'polypeptide(L)'
;MKGMRILAGIILFGSLWGMMECVLGDYLHNQGIWAGAIMTGFMGFGLMAISRRMYGVRGMQLGMGLIAGVLKYIHPVGGCMLCSAIAIAFEGAVFEIIWYSPKLNMNRMNWLMKASMGVISGYIIYSAGYVITHILTPVVASAPLYLSDLAGVMPVIFSSATIAGLAGGLTLSAVQIPSDFAMRVTNAKKEIYYPVAYAVSAFCWIGTIILS
;
A
#
# COMPACT_ATOMS: atom_id res chain seq x y z
N MET A 1 12.52 20.61 -11.03
CA MET A 1 11.08 20.40 -11.34
C MET A 1 10.63 18.94 -11.38
N LYS A 2 11.47 17.96 -11.78
CA LYS A 2 11.10 16.53 -11.71
C LYS A 2 10.85 16.06 -10.27
N GLY A 3 11.67 16.50 -9.31
CA GLY A 3 11.53 16.14 -7.89
C GLY A 3 10.20 16.55 -7.25
N MET A 4 9.75 17.80 -7.46
CA MET A 4 8.46 18.28 -6.93
C MET A 4 7.27 17.50 -7.49
N ARG A 5 7.34 17.05 -8.75
CA ARG A 5 6.32 16.21 -9.36
C ARG A 5 6.26 14.83 -8.71
N ILE A 6 7.42 14.23 -8.40
CA ILE A 6 7.48 12.94 -7.69
C ILE A 6 6.91 13.09 -6.28
N LEU A 7 7.25 14.16 -5.56
CA LEU A 7 6.71 14.43 -4.23
C LEU A 7 5.18 14.59 -4.26
N ALA A 8 4.65 15.36 -5.21
CA ALA A 8 3.22 15.48 -5.40
C ALA A 8 2.56 14.13 -5.73
N GLY A 9 3.22 13.28 -6.52
CA GLY A 9 2.78 11.91 -6.76
C GLY A 9 2.77 11.05 -5.48
N ILE A 10 3.81 11.14 -4.65
CA ILE A 10 3.88 10.43 -3.35
C ILE A 10 2.69 10.83 -2.47
N ILE A 11 2.45 12.13 -2.33
CA ILE A 11 1.34 12.66 -1.53
C ILE A 11 0.01 12.21 -2.11
N LEU A 12 -0.18 12.32 -3.44
CA LEU A 12 -1.41 11.91 -4.12
C LEU A 12 -1.74 10.43 -3.91
N PHE A 13 -0.84 9.54 -4.30
CA PHE A 13 -1.10 8.10 -4.23
C PHE A 13 -1.10 7.58 -2.79
N GLY A 14 -0.28 8.15 -1.90
CA GLY A 14 -0.33 7.84 -0.47
C GLY A 14 -1.65 8.27 0.16
N SER A 15 -2.18 9.44 -0.19
CA SER A 15 -3.47 9.92 0.33
C SER A 15 -4.64 9.08 -0.19
N LEU A 16 -4.60 8.68 -1.47
CA LEU A 16 -5.60 7.76 -2.05
C LEU A 16 -5.58 6.40 -1.35
N TRP A 17 -4.39 5.83 -1.13
CA TRP A 17 -4.26 4.57 -0.41
C TRP A 17 -4.78 4.69 1.02
N GLY A 18 -4.34 5.69 1.77
CA GLY A 18 -4.78 5.90 3.15
C GLY A 18 -6.30 6.08 3.26
N MET A 19 -6.92 6.89 2.39
CA MET A 19 -8.37 7.06 2.39
C MET A 19 -9.09 5.74 2.12
N MET A 20 -8.59 4.92 1.19
CA MET A 20 -9.16 3.61 0.89
C MET A 20 -9.03 2.65 2.08
N GLU A 21 -7.93 2.68 2.83
CA GLU A 21 -7.76 1.93 4.08
C GLU A 21 -8.72 2.37 5.18
N CYS A 22 -9.07 3.65 5.23
CA CYS A 22 -10.07 4.14 6.18
C CYS A 22 -11.48 3.71 5.73
N VAL A 23 -11.90 4.08 4.53
CA VAL A 23 -13.29 3.85 4.10
C VAL A 23 -13.57 2.36 3.81
N LEU A 24 -12.78 1.76 2.93
CA LEU A 24 -13.02 0.38 2.49
C LEU A 24 -12.49 -0.64 3.51
N GLY A 25 -11.34 -0.35 4.14
CA GLY A 25 -10.78 -1.21 5.17
C GLY A 25 -11.73 -1.38 6.35
N ASP A 26 -12.31 -0.29 6.86
CA ASP A 26 -13.23 -0.34 8.01
C ASP A 26 -14.56 -1.00 7.61
N TYR A 27 -15.05 -0.73 6.39
CA TYR A 27 -16.23 -1.43 5.85
C TYR A 27 -16.02 -2.95 5.79
N LEU A 28 -14.89 -3.41 5.23
CA LEU A 28 -14.57 -4.83 5.13
C LEU A 28 -14.40 -5.48 6.51
N HIS A 29 -13.80 -4.75 7.46
CA HIS A 29 -13.64 -5.22 8.82
C HIS A 29 -14.98 -5.42 9.52
N ASN A 30 -15.92 -4.47 9.35
CA ASN A 30 -17.27 -4.56 9.91
C ASN A 30 -18.10 -5.73 9.34
N GLN A 31 -17.78 -6.19 8.13
CA GLN A 31 -18.42 -7.37 7.51
C GLN A 31 -17.76 -8.70 7.93
N GLY A 32 -16.74 -8.68 8.81
CA GLY A 32 -16.03 -9.89 9.25
C GLY A 32 -15.18 -10.54 8.16
N ILE A 33 -14.87 -9.80 7.09
CA ILE A 33 -14.05 -10.27 5.97
C ILE A 33 -12.57 -10.03 6.31
N TRP A 34 -11.67 -10.78 5.67
CA TRP A 34 -10.20 -10.65 5.71
C TRP A 34 -9.71 -9.29 5.16
N ALA A 35 -10.10 -8.19 5.83
CA ALA A 35 -9.94 -6.82 5.37
C ALA A 35 -8.48 -6.51 5.04
N GLY A 36 -7.56 -6.81 5.97
CA GLY A 36 -6.13 -6.61 5.74
C GLY A 36 -5.62 -7.32 4.49
N ALA A 37 -5.92 -8.61 4.32
CA ALA A 37 -5.40 -9.39 3.20
C ALA A 37 -5.88 -8.86 1.84
N ILE A 38 -7.16 -8.48 1.77
CA ILE A 38 -7.75 -7.88 0.57
C ILE A 38 -7.19 -6.49 0.30
N MET A 39 -7.08 -5.65 1.33
CA MET A 39 -6.59 -4.30 1.20
C MET A 39 -5.12 -4.26 0.79
N THR A 40 -4.26 -5.05 1.43
CA THR A 40 -2.85 -5.18 1.04
C THR A 40 -2.72 -5.73 -0.38
N GLY A 41 -3.45 -6.79 -0.72
CA GLY A 41 -3.28 -7.50 -2.01
C GLY A 41 -3.89 -6.78 -3.23
N PHE A 42 -5.04 -6.11 -3.08
CA PHE A 42 -5.68 -5.39 -4.17
C PHE A 42 -5.34 -3.90 -4.17
N MET A 43 -5.54 -3.23 -3.04
CA MET A 43 -5.48 -1.78 -2.97
C MET A 43 -4.06 -1.27 -2.78
N GLY A 44 -3.39 -1.67 -1.70
CA GLY A 44 -2.02 -1.27 -1.41
C GLY A 44 -1.06 -1.70 -2.52
N PHE A 45 -1.01 -3.00 -2.80
CA PHE A 45 -0.17 -3.54 -3.87
C PHE A 45 -0.52 -2.98 -5.25
N GLY A 46 -1.82 -2.81 -5.56
CA GLY A 46 -2.27 -2.26 -6.84
C GLY A 46 -1.80 -0.81 -7.04
N LEU A 47 -2.02 0.06 -6.05
CA LEU A 47 -1.58 1.45 -6.11
C LEU A 47 -0.05 1.57 -6.20
N MET A 48 0.69 0.74 -5.46
CA MET A 48 2.15 0.70 -5.53
C MET A 48 2.65 0.21 -6.90
N ALA A 49 2.02 -0.81 -7.48
CA ALA A 49 2.36 -1.31 -8.81
C ALA A 49 2.05 -0.28 -9.91
N ILE A 50 0.89 0.38 -9.82
CA ILE A 50 0.47 1.46 -10.71
C ILE A 50 1.47 2.62 -10.64
N SER A 51 1.76 3.12 -9.45
CA SER A 51 2.67 4.24 -9.26
C SER A 51 4.10 3.91 -9.71
N ARG A 52 4.56 2.67 -9.48
CA ARG A 52 5.88 2.20 -9.95
C ARG A 52 5.94 2.21 -11.47
N ARG A 53 4.88 1.79 -12.14
CA ARG A 53 4.81 1.77 -13.60
C ARG A 53 4.72 3.17 -14.20
N MET A 54 4.05 4.10 -13.50
CA MET A 54 3.90 5.47 -13.97
C MET A 54 5.19 6.28 -13.82
N TYR A 55 5.81 6.27 -12.63
CA TYR A 55 6.95 7.15 -12.34
C TYR A 55 8.30 6.43 -12.40
N GLY A 56 8.36 5.13 -12.07
CA GLY A 56 9.60 4.36 -12.10
C GLY A 56 10.68 4.83 -11.14
N VAL A 57 10.33 5.64 -10.12
CA VAL A 57 11.28 6.25 -9.19
C VAL A 57 11.40 5.40 -7.92
N ARG A 58 12.64 5.17 -7.50
CA ARG A 58 12.97 4.47 -6.26
C ARG A 58 12.59 5.30 -5.03
N GLY A 59 12.09 4.61 -4.00
CA GLY A 59 11.67 5.20 -2.73
C GLY A 59 10.28 5.85 -2.76
N MET A 60 9.62 5.90 -3.93
CA MET A 60 8.28 6.46 -4.04
C MET A 60 7.25 5.65 -3.24
N GLN A 61 7.37 4.31 -3.26
CA GLN A 61 6.44 3.41 -2.60
C GLN A 61 6.57 3.45 -1.08
N LEU A 62 7.80 3.60 -0.57
CA LEU A 62 8.05 3.87 0.85
C LEU A 62 7.39 5.18 1.28
N GLY A 63 7.57 6.25 0.50
CA GLY A 63 6.94 7.54 0.79
C GLY A 63 5.40 7.45 0.77
N MET A 64 4.83 6.72 -0.19
CA MET A 64 3.39 6.50 -0.28
C MET A 64 2.86 5.75 0.94
N GLY A 65 3.54 4.68 1.37
CA GLY A 65 3.18 3.91 2.55
C GLY A 65 3.23 4.73 3.84
N LEU A 66 4.24 5.60 3.99
CA LEU A 66 4.30 6.51 5.12
C LEU A 66 3.11 7.49 5.15
N ILE A 67 2.78 8.12 4.04
CA ILE A 67 1.63 9.04 3.96
C ILE A 67 0.32 8.29 4.25
N ALA A 68 0.14 7.10 3.68
CA ALA A 68 -1.05 6.28 3.91
C ALA A 68 -1.16 5.86 5.39
N GLY A 69 -0.06 5.41 6.00
CA GLY A 69 0.00 5.04 7.41
C GLY A 69 -0.29 6.22 8.35
N VAL A 70 0.25 7.41 8.06
CA VAL A 70 -0.05 8.64 8.83
C VAL A 70 -1.53 8.98 8.75
N LEU A 71 -2.13 8.91 7.56
CA LEU A 71 -3.55 9.19 7.39
C LEU A 71 -4.40 8.16 8.15
N LYS A 72 -4.06 6.86 8.10
CA LYS A 72 -4.75 5.82 8.89
C LYS A 72 -4.57 6.02 10.39
N TYR A 73 -3.41 6.49 10.84
CA TYR A 73 -3.17 6.79 12.26
C TYR A 73 -4.01 7.96 12.78
N ILE A 74 -4.26 8.97 11.94
CA ILE A 74 -5.03 10.17 12.31
C ILE A 74 -6.54 9.90 12.31
N HIS A 75 -7.01 8.86 11.62
CA HIS A 75 -8.43 8.49 11.58
C HIS A 75 -8.95 8.11 12.99
N PRO A 76 -10.05 8.69 13.50
CA PRO A 76 -10.58 8.37 14.84
C PRO A 76 -11.56 7.18 14.95
N VAL A 77 -11.96 6.48 13.88
CA VAL A 77 -12.96 5.38 13.95
C VAL A 77 -12.38 3.97 13.78
N GLY A 78 -12.47 3.14 14.82
CA GLY A 78 -12.37 1.66 14.77
C GLY A 78 -10.97 1.00 14.86
N GLY A 79 -10.83 -0.01 15.74
CA GLY A 79 -9.70 -0.97 15.78
C GLY A 79 -8.36 -0.46 16.32
N CYS A 80 -7.33 -1.34 16.35
CA CYS A 80 -5.94 -0.95 16.67
C CYS A 80 -5.34 -0.14 15.52
N MET A 81 -5.62 1.17 15.50
CA MET A 81 -5.14 2.14 14.51
C MET A 81 -3.63 2.12 14.34
N LEU A 82 -2.91 1.97 15.46
CA LEU A 82 -1.45 1.92 15.46
C LEU A 82 -0.92 0.69 14.71
N CYS A 83 -1.57 -0.46 14.91
CA CYS A 83 -1.19 -1.71 14.29
C CYS A 83 -1.31 -1.60 12.75
N SER A 84 -2.47 -1.16 12.27
CA SER A 84 -2.73 -1.01 10.84
C SER A 84 -1.86 0.08 10.20
N ALA A 85 -1.63 1.21 10.88
CA ALA A 85 -0.77 2.27 10.39
C ALA A 85 0.69 1.82 10.22
N ILE A 86 1.23 1.08 11.19
CA ILE A 86 2.58 0.49 11.11
C ILE A 86 2.63 -0.51 9.95
N ALA A 87 1.63 -1.40 9.84
CA ALA A 87 1.57 -2.38 8.76
C ALA A 87 1.65 -1.70 7.38
N ILE A 88 0.78 -0.73 7.11
CA ILE A 88 0.71 0.02 5.83
C ILE A 88 2.06 0.67 5.49
N ALA A 89 2.69 1.32 6.47
CA ALA A 89 3.99 1.96 6.28
C ALA A 89 5.08 0.94 5.87
N PHE A 90 5.10 -0.22 6.53
CA PHE A 90 6.06 -1.28 6.24
C PHE A 90 5.75 -2.04 4.96
N GLU A 91 4.49 -2.19 4.58
CA GLU A 91 4.11 -2.76 3.29
C GLU A 91 4.71 -1.96 2.12
N GLY A 92 4.69 -0.63 2.22
CA GLY A 92 5.36 0.27 1.28
C GLY A 92 6.87 0.05 1.22
N ALA A 93 7.51 -0.13 2.37
CA ALA A 93 8.95 -0.41 2.46
C ALA A 93 9.31 -1.79 1.89
N VAL A 94 8.55 -2.83 2.22
CA VAL A 94 8.76 -4.20 1.75
C VAL A 94 8.55 -4.29 0.24
N PHE A 95 7.52 -3.62 -0.30
CA PHE A 95 7.34 -3.51 -1.75
C PHE A 95 8.57 -2.88 -2.41
N GLU A 96 9.06 -1.77 -1.88
CA GLU A 96 10.23 -1.07 -2.43
C GLU A 96 11.48 -1.98 -2.43
N ILE A 97 11.67 -2.77 -1.38
CA ILE A 97 12.78 -3.74 -1.26
C ILE A 97 12.65 -4.84 -2.32
N ILE A 98 11.48 -5.47 -2.43
CA ILE A 98 11.23 -6.55 -3.41
C ILE A 98 11.46 -6.03 -4.83
N TRP A 99 10.91 -4.86 -5.15
CA TRP A 99 10.94 -4.26 -6.49
C TRP A 99 12.12 -3.30 -6.71
N TYR A 100 13.13 -3.34 -5.84
CA TYR A 100 14.34 -2.52 -5.95
C TYR A 100 15.18 -2.91 -7.17
N SER A 101 15.20 -4.21 -7.48
CA SER A 101 16.02 -4.78 -8.55
C SER A 101 15.52 -4.36 -9.93
N PRO A 102 16.38 -3.76 -10.79
CA PRO A 102 16.00 -3.36 -12.15
C PRO A 102 15.68 -4.56 -13.06
N LYS A 103 16.05 -5.79 -12.65
CA LYS A 103 15.68 -7.02 -13.36
C LYS A 103 14.17 -7.29 -13.29
N LEU A 104 13.50 -6.82 -12.25
CA LEU A 104 12.06 -6.96 -12.05
C LEU A 104 11.32 -5.83 -12.75
N ASN A 105 11.33 -5.85 -14.09
CA ASN A 105 10.62 -4.87 -14.90
C ASN A 105 9.26 -5.43 -15.36
N MET A 106 8.17 -4.87 -14.80
CA MET A 106 6.78 -5.29 -15.08
C MET A 106 6.41 -5.24 -16.58
N ASN A 107 7.06 -4.40 -17.40
CA ASN A 107 6.78 -4.31 -18.83
C ASN A 107 7.35 -5.49 -19.63
N ARG A 108 8.38 -6.16 -19.12
CA ARG A 108 9.02 -7.30 -19.80
C ARG A 108 8.45 -8.65 -19.37
N MET A 109 7.49 -8.64 -18.43
CA MET A 109 6.93 -9.86 -17.89
C MET A 109 5.72 -10.33 -18.69
N ASN A 110 5.71 -11.61 -19.05
CA ASN A 110 4.53 -12.29 -19.56
C ASN A 110 3.44 -12.34 -18.48
N TRP A 111 2.18 -12.56 -18.89
CA TRP A 111 1.04 -12.62 -17.98
C TRP A 111 1.24 -13.58 -16.79
N LEU A 112 1.69 -14.81 -17.07
CA LEU A 112 1.99 -15.80 -16.03
C LEU A 112 3.06 -15.32 -15.05
N MET A 113 4.10 -14.65 -15.54
CA MET A 113 5.17 -14.14 -14.70
C MET A 113 4.71 -12.97 -13.83
N LYS A 114 3.78 -12.14 -14.32
CA LYS A 114 3.10 -11.12 -13.51
C LYS A 114 2.23 -11.76 -12.43
N ALA A 115 1.45 -12.77 -12.77
CA ALA A 115 0.64 -13.48 -11.78
C ALA A 115 1.52 -14.05 -10.67
N SER A 116 2.56 -14.81 -11.01
CA SER A 116 3.47 -15.42 -10.02
C SER A 116 4.20 -14.38 -9.18
N MET A 117 4.75 -13.33 -9.81
CA MET A 117 5.42 -12.25 -9.06
C MET A 117 4.46 -11.47 -8.16
N GLY A 118 3.22 -11.29 -8.59
CA GLY A 118 2.16 -10.70 -7.79
C GLY A 118 1.82 -11.57 -6.58
N VAL A 119 1.73 -12.90 -6.74
CA VAL A 119 1.51 -13.84 -5.64
C VAL A 119 2.62 -13.77 -4.61
N ILE A 120 3.87 -13.89 -5.07
CA ILE A 120 5.04 -13.84 -4.19
C ILE A 120 5.12 -12.49 -3.47
N SER A 121 4.94 -11.39 -4.22
CA SER A 121 5.02 -10.05 -3.62
C SER A 121 3.91 -9.81 -2.61
N GLY A 122 2.65 -10.10 -2.96
CA GLY A 122 1.51 -9.90 -2.06
C GLY A 122 1.62 -10.72 -0.78
N TYR A 123 2.07 -11.97 -0.89
CA TYR A 123 2.32 -12.83 0.28
C TYR A 123 3.39 -12.24 1.19
N ILE A 124 4.55 -11.85 0.63
CA ILE A 124 5.67 -11.32 1.41
C ILE A 124 5.30 -9.97 2.04
N ILE A 125 4.64 -9.09 1.28
CA ILE A 125 4.23 -7.76 1.76
C ILE A 125 3.29 -7.89 2.95
N TYR A 126 2.23 -8.70 2.84
CA TYR A 126 1.28 -8.90 3.92
C TYR A 126 1.93 -9.56 5.14
N SER A 127 2.64 -10.68 4.93
CA SER A 127 3.26 -11.42 6.04
C SER A 127 4.32 -10.59 6.77
N ALA A 128 5.19 -9.88 6.04
CA ALA A 128 6.18 -9.00 6.65
C ALA A 128 5.52 -7.81 7.37
N GLY A 129 4.52 -7.17 6.76
CA GLY A 129 3.78 -6.05 7.39
C GLY A 129 3.16 -6.46 8.72
N TYR A 130 2.48 -7.61 8.77
CA TYR A 130 1.85 -8.13 9.98
C TYR A 130 2.86 -8.60 11.04
N VAL A 131 3.92 -9.31 10.65
CA VAL A 131 4.97 -9.75 11.59
C VAL A 131 5.64 -8.53 12.22
N ILE A 132 6.00 -7.53 11.42
CA ILE A 132 6.62 -6.31 11.91
C ILE A 132 5.68 -5.57 12.84
N THR A 133 4.38 -5.53 12.52
CA THR A 133 3.36 -4.91 13.38
C THR A 133 3.28 -5.59 14.74
N HIS A 134 3.29 -6.92 14.80
CA HIS A 134 3.30 -7.64 16.08
C HIS A 134 4.57 -7.39 16.91
N ILE A 135 5.69 -7.06 16.28
CA ILE A 135 6.94 -6.71 16.97
C ILE A 135 6.93 -5.24 17.42
N LEU A 136 6.52 -4.32 16.56
CA LEU A 136 6.65 -2.88 16.80
C LEU A 136 5.49 -2.28 17.60
N THR A 137 4.28 -2.82 17.47
CA THR A 137 3.13 -2.32 18.24
C THR A 137 3.39 -2.32 19.75
N PRO A 138 3.83 -3.41 20.39
CA PRO A 138 4.10 -3.40 21.83
C PRO A 138 5.25 -2.45 22.18
N VAL A 139 6.28 -2.34 21.33
CA VAL A 139 7.41 -1.42 21.54
C VAL A 139 6.92 0.04 21.55
N VAL A 140 6.08 0.42 20.60
CA VAL A 140 5.53 1.78 20.51
C VAL A 140 4.50 2.05 21.60
N ALA A 141 3.72 1.04 22.00
CA ALA A 141 2.74 1.13 23.07
C ALA A 141 3.34 0.99 24.49
N SER A 142 4.66 0.84 24.62
CA SER A 142 5.33 0.56 25.91
C SER A 142 4.78 -0.68 26.63
N ALA A 143 4.33 -1.68 25.87
CA ALA A 143 3.80 -2.95 26.37
C ALA A 143 4.85 -4.06 26.26
N PRO A 144 4.79 -5.09 27.11
CA PRO A 144 5.70 -6.23 27.03
C PRO A 144 5.52 -7.01 25.72
N LEU A 145 6.64 -7.38 25.09
CA LEU A 145 6.67 -8.22 23.90
C LEU A 145 6.80 -9.69 24.32
N TYR A 146 5.77 -10.49 24.06
CA TYR A 146 5.77 -11.93 24.28
C TYR A 146 5.96 -12.67 22.95
N LEU A 147 7.14 -13.26 22.76
CA LEU A 147 7.44 -14.03 21.54
C LEU A 147 6.56 -15.28 21.39
N SER A 148 6.03 -15.80 22.49
CA SER A 148 5.03 -16.88 22.49
C SER A 148 3.76 -16.50 21.73
N ASP A 149 3.31 -15.26 21.90
CA ASP A 149 2.08 -14.77 21.27
C ASP A 149 2.28 -14.60 19.77
N LEU A 150 3.47 -14.12 19.36
CA LEU A 150 3.86 -14.07 17.96
C LEU A 150 3.82 -15.46 17.34
N ALA A 151 4.45 -16.47 17.97
CA ALA A 151 4.44 -17.84 17.47
C ALA A 151 3.02 -18.41 17.34
N GLY A 152 2.11 -18.04 18.26
CA GLY A 152 0.70 -18.43 18.23
C GLY A 152 -0.09 -17.85 17.05
N VAL A 153 0.22 -16.62 16.63
CA VAL A 153 -0.50 -15.95 15.51
C VAL A 153 0.11 -16.22 14.13
N MET A 154 1.34 -16.75 14.04
CA MET A 154 2.01 -17.04 12.77
C MET A 154 1.18 -17.88 11.78
N PRO A 155 0.47 -18.96 12.19
CA PRO A 155 -0.34 -19.75 11.27
C PRO A 155 -1.46 -18.92 10.62
N VAL A 156 -2.09 -18.03 11.38
CA VAL A 156 -3.17 -17.15 10.89
C VAL A 156 -2.62 -16.09 9.95
N ILE A 157 -1.46 -15.51 10.27
CA ILE A 157 -0.77 -14.54 9.41
C ILE A 157 -0.44 -15.17 8.06
N PHE A 158 0.18 -16.36 8.07
CA PHE A 158 0.56 -17.04 6.82
C PHE A 158 -0.64 -17.53 6.02
N SER A 159 -1.68 -18.02 6.70
CA SER A 159 -2.95 -18.35 6.02
C SER A 159 -3.55 -17.12 5.34
N SER A 160 -3.63 -15.99 6.04
CA SER A 160 -4.15 -14.73 5.46
C SER A 160 -3.24 -14.18 4.36
N ALA A 161 -1.93 -14.37 4.49
CA ALA A 161 -0.94 -13.99 3.47
C ALA A 161 -1.15 -14.76 2.16
N THR A 162 -1.67 -15.99 2.19
CA THR A 162 -2.03 -16.71 0.95
C THR A 162 -3.14 -15.99 0.19
N ILE A 163 -4.15 -15.46 0.89
CA ILE A 163 -5.22 -14.67 0.29
C ILE A 163 -4.65 -13.38 -0.30
N ALA A 164 -3.81 -12.67 0.46
CA ALA A 164 -3.14 -11.46 0.00
C ALA A 164 -2.23 -11.72 -1.22
N GLY A 165 -1.55 -12.87 -1.25
CA GLY A 165 -0.79 -13.34 -2.40
C GLY A 165 -1.68 -13.57 -3.63
N LEU A 166 -2.73 -14.37 -3.51
CA LEU A 166 -3.67 -14.60 -4.62
C LEU A 166 -4.25 -13.29 -5.15
N ALA A 167 -4.67 -12.39 -4.26
CA ALA A 167 -5.09 -11.04 -4.60
C ALA A 167 -3.98 -10.28 -5.35
N GLY A 168 -2.75 -10.25 -4.83
CA GLY A 168 -1.60 -9.62 -5.47
C GLY A 168 -1.29 -10.18 -6.87
N GLY A 169 -1.46 -11.49 -7.08
CA GLY A 169 -1.32 -12.15 -8.38
C GLY A 169 -2.34 -11.67 -9.40
N LEU A 170 -3.61 -11.60 -8.99
CA LEU A 170 -4.68 -11.03 -9.81
C LEU A 170 -4.42 -9.55 -10.11
N THR A 171 -4.07 -8.77 -9.08
CA THR A 171 -3.79 -7.35 -9.18
C THR A 171 -2.65 -7.06 -10.13
N LEU A 172 -1.49 -7.71 -9.99
CA LEU A 172 -0.34 -7.41 -10.87
C LEU A 172 -0.63 -7.74 -12.33
N SER A 173 -1.41 -8.80 -12.56
CA SER A 173 -1.81 -9.22 -13.90
C SER A 173 -2.80 -8.23 -14.51
N ALA A 174 -3.76 -7.76 -13.70
CA ALA A 174 -4.75 -6.76 -14.07
C ALA A 174 -4.16 -5.35 -14.30
N VAL A 175 -3.02 -5.03 -13.69
CA VAL A 175 -2.32 -3.75 -13.91
C VAL A 175 -1.75 -3.68 -15.33
N GLN A 176 -2.60 -3.22 -16.25
CA GLN A 176 -2.28 -2.94 -17.64
C GLN A 176 -2.42 -1.44 -17.89
N ILE A 177 -1.36 -0.68 -17.58
CA ILE A 177 -1.30 0.74 -17.92
C ILE A 177 -0.60 0.87 -19.27
N PRO A 178 -1.29 1.38 -20.32
CA PRO A 178 -0.63 1.71 -21.58
C PRO A 178 0.50 2.71 -21.32
N SER A 179 1.66 2.50 -21.94
CA SER A 179 2.81 3.40 -21.80
C SER A 179 2.45 4.85 -22.14
N ASP A 180 1.55 5.04 -23.10
CA ASP A 180 1.09 6.36 -23.53
C ASP A 180 0.31 7.09 -22.44
N PHE A 181 -0.50 6.36 -21.66
CA PHE A 181 -1.23 6.93 -20.54
C PHE A 181 -0.26 7.37 -19.43
N ALA A 182 0.68 6.50 -19.07
CA ALA A 182 1.71 6.83 -18.08
C ALA A 182 2.53 8.06 -18.52
N MET A 183 2.92 8.14 -19.80
CA MET A 183 3.62 9.30 -20.36
C MET A 183 2.76 10.57 -20.33
N ARG A 184 1.46 10.48 -20.66
CA ARG A 184 0.56 11.64 -20.61
C ARG A 184 0.41 12.20 -19.20
N VAL A 185 0.25 11.34 -18.20
CA VAL A 185 0.13 11.79 -16.80
C VAL A 185 1.45 12.37 -16.29
N THR A 186 2.56 11.70 -16.54
CA THR A 186 3.89 12.16 -16.08
C THR A 186 4.39 13.40 -16.80
N ASN A 187 3.95 13.65 -18.04
CA ASN A 187 4.28 14.85 -18.81
C ASN A 187 3.15 15.88 -18.86
N ALA A 188 2.09 15.71 -18.06
CA ALA A 188 1.00 16.67 -17.97
C ALA A 188 1.54 18.08 -17.67
N LYS A 189 0.85 19.11 -18.14
CA LYS A 189 1.18 20.51 -17.85
C LYS A 189 1.16 20.74 -16.33
N LYS A 190 2.08 21.54 -15.80
CA LYS A 190 2.21 21.76 -14.34
C LYS A 190 0.96 22.44 -13.77
N GLU A 191 0.39 23.30 -14.60
CA GLU A 191 -0.83 24.08 -14.38
C GLU A 191 -2.06 23.18 -14.17
N ILE A 192 -2.01 21.92 -14.63
CA ILE A 192 -3.08 20.94 -14.45
C ILE A 192 -2.68 19.93 -13.37
N TYR A 193 -1.44 19.42 -13.44
CA TYR A 193 -0.97 18.35 -12.59
C TYR A 193 -1.01 18.72 -11.10
N TYR A 194 -0.44 19.87 -10.71
CA TYR A 194 -0.33 20.23 -9.29
C TYR A 194 -1.69 20.58 -8.68
N PRO A 195 -2.57 21.37 -9.33
CA PRO A 195 -3.89 21.64 -8.78
C PRO A 195 -4.74 20.38 -8.62
N VAL A 196 -4.71 19.46 -9.59
CA VAL A 196 -5.47 18.20 -9.49
C VAL A 196 -4.91 17.31 -8.39
N ALA A 197 -3.58 17.14 -8.33
CA ALA A 197 -2.96 16.34 -7.27
C ALA A 197 -3.29 16.92 -5.88
N TYR A 198 -3.19 18.25 -5.73
CA TYR A 198 -3.54 18.94 -4.50
C TYR A 198 -5.02 18.77 -4.14
N ALA A 199 -5.93 19.00 -5.08
CA ALA A 199 -7.37 18.89 -4.84
C ALA A 199 -7.78 17.47 -4.44
N VAL A 200 -7.26 16.44 -5.13
CA VAL A 200 -7.55 15.04 -4.80
C VAL A 200 -6.93 14.67 -3.46
N SER A 201 -5.69 15.06 -3.18
CA SER A 201 -5.09 14.84 -1.86
C SER A 201 -5.89 15.54 -0.76
N ALA A 202 -6.22 16.82 -0.91
CA ALA A 202 -7.01 17.55 0.07
C ALA A 202 -8.37 16.87 0.30
N PHE A 203 -9.03 16.41 -0.76
CA PHE A 203 -10.26 15.64 -0.65
C PHE A 203 -10.08 14.34 0.15
N CYS A 204 -9.00 13.58 -0.09
CA CYS A 204 -8.72 12.37 0.68
C CYS A 204 -8.52 12.65 2.17
N TRP A 205 -7.77 13.69 2.51
CA TRP A 205 -7.50 14.05 3.91
C TRP A 205 -8.74 14.60 4.60
N ILE A 206 -9.45 15.54 3.97
CA ILE A 206 -10.69 16.10 4.50
C ILE A 206 -11.74 15.00 4.64
N GLY A 207 -11.90 14.15 3.62
CA GLY A 207 -12.81 13.01 3.65
C GLY A 207 -12.50 12.08 4.81
N THR A 208 -11.23 11.76 5.04
CA THR A 208 -10.82 10.92 6.18
C THR A 208 -11.16 11.55 7.53
N ILE A 209 -10.97 12.87 7.69
CA ILE A 209 -11.25 13.58 8.95
C ILE A 209 -12.76 13.78 9.17
N ILE A 210 -13.56 13.88 8.10
CA ILE A 210 -15.01 14.07 8.20
C ILE A 210 -15.76 12.75 8.32
N LEU A 211 -15.30 11.69 7.66
CA LEU A 211 -15.92 10.36 7.69
C LEU A 211 -15.66 9.60 9.00
N SER A 212 -14.95 10.24 9.92
CA SER A 212 -14.52 9.71 11.20
C SER A 212 -15.27 10.38 12.35
#